data_AF-A0A819TL28-F1
#
_entry.id   AF-A0A819TL28-F1
#
_cell.length_a   1.000
_cell.length_b   1.000
_cell.length_c   1.000
_cell.angle_alpha   90.00
_cell.angle_beta   90.00
_cell.angle_gamma   90.00
#
_symmetry.space_group_name_H-M   'P 1'
#
loop_
_entity.id
_entity.type
_entity.pdbx_description
1 polymer ?
#
loop_
_entity_poly.entity_id
_entity_poly.type
_entity_poly.pdbx_seq_one_letter_code
_entity_poly.pdbx_strand_id
1 'polypeptide(L)'
;MNDDWSRCPICYEDYSLLHRPTTFVCGHSTCIDHTFGHNRLHECPICRYPLNKQHEYNVSYNLEEASRLYHMTKNTVDYSTIKLPLVDVQTNYASTIYGNENNTHRLQAKLAHEVQNEETITRPSTILTFILAAASAMKKNERKGRQHKKCGHYCFLTTTPQCCECSDQRPHAENNRYDKYVDGHGIRQFGKRNEYYCPSCKQY
;
A
#
# COMPACT_ATOMS: atom_id res chain seq x y z
N MET A 1 -13.30 -19.59 5.97
CA MET A 1 -11.96 -19.60 6.59
C MET A 1 -11.82 -18.24 7.25
N ASN A 2 -11.48 -18.18 8.54
CA ASN A 2 -11.28 -16.91 9.21
C ASN A 2 -9.93 -16.35 8.75
N ASP A 3 -9.97 -15.36 7.88
CA ASP A 3 -8.79 -14.66 7.36
C ASP A 3 -8.25 -13.73 8.47
N ASP A 4 -7.60 -14.32 9.48
CA ASP A 4 -6.97 -13.58 10.56
C ASP A 4 -5.62 -13.03 10.08
N TRP A 5 -5.70 -12.01 9.23
CA TRP A 5 -4.56 -11.33 8.61
C TRP A 5 -3.58 -10.73 9.64
N SER A 6 -3.99 -10.61 10.90
CA SER A 6 -3.16 -10.10 12.00
C SER A 6 -2.26 -11.16 12.64
N ARG A 7 -2.31 -12.42 12.17
CA ARG A 7 -1.54 -13.54 12.74
C ARG A 7 -0.59 -14.15 11.75
N CYS A 8 0.52 -14.69 12.26
CA CYS A 8 1.39 -15.52 11.46
C CYS A 8 0.70 -16.85 11.11
N PRO A 9 0.61 -17.26 9.83
CA PRO A 9 -0.07 -18.50 9.45
C PRO A 9 0.69 -19.79 9.82
N ILE A 10 1.87 -19.67 10.43
CA ILE A 10 2.72 -20.81 10.82
C ILE A 10 2.62 -21.06 12.33
N CYS A 11 2.90 -20.06 13.18
CA CYS A 11 2.75 -20.19 14.63
C CYS A 11 1.41 -19.73 15.19
N TYR A 12 0.57 -19.06 14.39
CA TYR A 12 -0.72 -18.49 14.81
C TYR A 12 -0.61 -17.39 15.89
N GLU A 13 0.59 -16.91 16.17
CA GLU A 13 0.83 -15.77 17.06
C GLU A 13 0.49 -14.44 16.37
N ASP A 14 -0.03 -13.51 17.17
CA ASP A 14 -0.36 -12.14 16.75
C ASP A 14 0.92 -11.38 16.35
N TYR A 15 0.86 -10.64 15.24
CA TYR A 15 1.97 -9.78 14.85
C TYR A 15 2.18 -8.68 15.88
N SER A 16 3.42 -8.55 16.34
CA SER A 16 3.83 -7.65 17.43
C SER A 16 5.31 -7.29 17.32
N LEU A 17 5.82 -6.47 18.25
CA LEU A 17 7.25 -6.15 18.34
C LEU A 17 8.14 -7.39 18.51
N LEU A 18 7.61 -8.44 19.16
CA LEU A 18 8.28 -9.73 19.36
C LEU A 18 8.10 -10.63 18.14
N HIS A 19 6.89 -10.70 17.59
CA HIS A 19 6.56 -11.48 16.40
C HIS A 19 6.44 -10.57 15.18
N ARG A 20 7.55 -9.97 14.75
CA ARG A 20 7.51 -8.96 13.68
C ARG A 20 7.05 -9.56 12.35
N PRO A 21 6.03 -8.98 11.69
CA PRO A 21 5.61 -9.44 10.37
C PRO A 21 6.64 -9.11 9.31
N THR A 22 6.88 -10.09 8.45
CA THR A 22 7.74 -10.01 7.29
C THR A 22 6.93 -10.41 6.06
N THR A 23 6.94 -9.59 5.03
CA THR A 23 6.15 -9.78 3.81
C THR A 23 7.06 -10.13 2.64
N PHE A 24 6.75 -11.24 1.96
CA PHE A 24 7.44 -11.70 0.77
C PHE A 24 6.98 -10.95 -0.48
N VAL A 25 7.78 -10.98 -1.55
CA VAL A 25 7.42 -10.40 -2.87
C VAL A 25 6.13 -10.99 -3.47
N CYS A 26 5.74 -12.21 -3.07
CA CYS A 26 4.47 -12.81 -3.48
C CYS A 26 3.24 -12.28 -2.72
N GLY A 27 3.44 -11.39 -1.74
CA GLY A 27 2.37 -10.75 -0.96
C GLY A 27 1.94 -11.49 0.30
N HIS A 28 2.49 -12.67 0.57
CA HIS A 28 2.25 -13.38 1.83
C HIS A 28 3.12 -12.83 2.96
N SER A 29 2.63 -12.96 4.20
CA SER A 29 3.35 -12.52 5.38
C SER A 29 3.53 -13.65 6.41
N THR A 30 4.68 -13.71 7.06
CA THR A 30 4.99 -14.59 8.21
C THR A 30 5.73 -13.80 9.27
N CYS A 31 5.88 -14.32 10.50
CA CYS A 31 6.76 -13.64 11.45
C CYS A 31 8.24 -13.80 11.03
N ILE A 32 9.09 -12.93 11.56
CA ILE A 32 10.52 -12.89 11.24
C ILE A 32 11.23 -14.21 11.56
N ASP A 33 10.87 -14.88 12.65
CA ASP A 33 11.46 -16.16 13.05
C ASP A 33 11.17 -17.27 12.03
N HIS A 34 9.91 -17.37 11.58
CA HIS A 34 9.54 -18.33 10.53
C HIS A 34 10.07 -17.93 9.15
N THR A 35 10.29 -16.64 8.91
CA THR A 35 10.95 -16.20 7.67
C THR A 35 12.38 -16.75 7.63
N PHE A 36 13.16 -16.56 8.70
CA PHE A 36 14.53 -17.04 8.78
C PHE A 36 14.63 -18.57 8.83
N GLY A 37 13.71 -19.23 9.55
CA GLY A 37 13.63 -20.69 9.59
C GLY A 37 13.40 -21.31 8.21
N HIS A 38 12.58 -20.69 7.37
CA HIS A 38 12.24 -21.17 6.02
C HIS A 38 13.13 -20.61 4.89
N ASN A 39 13.96 -19.60 5.14
CA ASN A 39 14.85 -19.01 4.12
C ASN A 39 15.85 -20.03 3.54
N ARG A 40 16.09 -21.16 4.22
CA ARG A 40 16.91 -22.27 3.69
C ARG A 40 16.32 -22.91 2.44
N LEU A 41 15.01 -22.83 2.24
CA LEU A 41 14.33 -23.42 1.11
C LEU A 41 14.24 -22.47 -0.10
N HIS A 42 14.66 -21.20 0.06
CA HIS A 42 14.56 -20.18 -0.99
C HIS A 42 13.15 -20.11 -1.61
N GLU A 43 12.10 -20.28 -0.80
CA GLU A 43 10.71 -20.21 -1.24
C GLU A 43 9.79 -19.66 -0.14
N CYS A 44 8.67 -19.08 -0.54
CA CYS A 44 7.63 -18.66 0.40
C CYS A 44 6.99 -19.90 1.07
N PRO A 45 6.92 -19.99 2.40
CA PRO A 45 6.39 -21.17 3.09
C PRO A 45 4.87 -21.38 2.90
N ILE A 46 4.15 -20.37 2.39
CA ILE A 46 2.69 -20.42 2.21
C ILE A 46 2.34 -20.87 0.79
N CYS A 47 2.94 -20.24 -0.23
CA CYS A 47 2.59 -20.48 -1.64
C CYS A 47 3.70 -21.10 -2.48
N ARG A 48 4.87 -21.39 -1.88
CA ARG A 48 6.06 -21.93 -2.55
C ARG A 48 6.58 -21.07 -3.70
N TYR A 49 6.29 -19.77 -3.68
CA TYR A 49 6.86 -18.83 -4.63
C TYR A 49 8.39 -18.79 -4.46
N PRO A 50 9.19 -19.00 -5.52
CA PRO A 50 10.64 -19.06 -5.42
C PRO A 50 11.23 -17.68 -5.10
N LEU A 51 12.16 -17.64 -4.15
CA LEU A 51 12.89 -16.46 -3.71
C LEU A 51 14.31 -16.52 -4.23
N ASN A 52 14.65 -15.64 -5.18
CA ASN A 52 15.92 -15.73 -5.91
C ASN A 52 17.12 -15.17 -5.12
N LYS A 53 16.88 -14.44 -4.03
CA LYS A 53 17.92 -13.77 -3.23
C LYS A 53 17.57 -13.77 -1.74
N GLN A 54 18.59 -13.67 -0.88
CA GLN A 54 18.47 -13.65 0.59
C GLN A 54 17.68 -12.44 1.18
N HIS A 55 17.07 -11.57 0.36
CA HIS A 55 16.42 -10.34 0.82
C HIS A 55 15.11 -10.04 0.06
N GLU A 56 14.43 -11.05 -0.49
CA GLU A 56 13.13 -10.88 -1.16
C GLU A 56 11.94 -10.87 -0.18
N TYR A 57 12.19 -10.30 0.99
CA TYR A 57 11.20 -10.07 2.03
C TYR A 57 11.52 -8.78 2.78
N ASN A 58 10.48 -8.11 3.29
CA ASN A 58 10.62 -6.86 4.04
C ASN A 58 9.83 -6.94 5.34
N VAL A 59 10.41 -6.44 6.43
CA VAL A 59 9.66 -6.23 7.67
C VAL A 59 8.56 -5.21 7.40
N SER A 60 7.32 -5.56 7.75
CA SER A 60 6.14 -4.76 7.43
C SER A 60 5.62 -4.03 8.66
N TYR A 61 6.19 -2.86 8.95
CA TYR A 61 5.75 -2.01 10.07
C TYR A 61 4.27 -1.64 9.98
N ASN A 62 3.73 -1.49 8.77
CA ASN A 62 2.31 -1.23 8.57
C ASN A 62 1.43 -2.40 9.02
N LEU A 63 1.86 -3.65 8.75
CA LEU A 63 1.13 -4.84 9.18
C LEU A 63 1.25 -5.05 10.70
N GLU A 64 2.41 -4.72 11.28
CA GLU A 64 2.62 -4.74 12.72
C GLU A 64 1.66 -3.77 13.43
N GLU A 65 1.62 -2.52 12.99
CA GLU A 65 0.74 -1.51 13.57
C GLU A 65 -0.74 -1.82 13.34
N ALA A 66 -1.11 -2.28 12.15
CA ALA A 66 -2.48 -2.69 11.85
C ALA A 66 -2.94 -3.85 12.73
N SER A 67 -2.09 -4.86 12.92
CA SER A 67 -2.35 -5.98 13.84
C SER A 67 -2.56 -5.47 15.27
N ARG A 68 -1.66 -4.61 15.76
CA ARG A 68 -1.74 -4.02 17.10
C ARG A 68 -3.07 -3.29 17.32
N LEU A 69 -3.47 -2.43 16.38
CA LEU A 69 -4.73 -1.69 16.45
C LEU A 69 -5.94 -2.63 16.40
N TYR A 70 -5.90 -3.65 15.55
CA TYR A 70 -6.96 -4.65 15.47
C TYR A 70 -7.17 -5.37 16.81
N HIS A 71 -6.09 -5.86 17.44
CA HIS A 71 -6.20 -6.52 18.75
C HIS A 71 -6.63 -5.57 19.87
N MET A 72 -6.19 -4.31 19.85
CA MET A 72 -6.69 -3.29 20.79
C MET A 72 -8.20 -3.09 20.66
N THR A 73 -8.72 -2.93 19.44
CA THR A 73 -10.16 -2.73 19.21
C THR A 73 -10.99 -3.98 19.52
N LYS A 74 -10.46 -5.17 19.25
CA LYS A 74 -11.13 -6.44 19.54
C LYS A 74 -11.32 -6.65 21.04
N ASN A 75 -10.40 -6.15 21.86
CA ASN A 75 -10.45 -6.30 23.32
C ASN A 75 -11.26 -5.19 24.02
N THR A 76 -11.41 -4.01 23.40
CA THR A 76 -12.20 -2.90 23.97
C THR A 76 -13.67 -2.96 23.63
N VAL A 77 -14.03 -3.65 22.54
CA VAL A 77 -15.42 -3.83 22.12
C VAL A 77 -15.95 -5.13 22.72
N ASP A 78 -16.68 -5.02 23.82
CA ASP A 78 -17.57 -6.09 24.26
C ASP A 78 -18.75 -6.17 23.28
N TYR A 79 -18.66 -7.09 22.32
CA TYR A 79 -19.70 -7.32 21.32
C TYR A 79 -21.03 -7.78 21.93
N SER A 80 -21.08 -8.14 23.21
CA SER A 80 -22.34 -8.51 23.88
C SER A 80 -23.25 -7.30 24.16
N THR A 81 -22.70 -6.08 24.23
CA THR A 81 -23.47 -4.85 24.49
C THR A 81 -23.88 -4.10 23.23
N ILE A 82 -23.35 -4.45 22.06
CA ILE A 82 -23.61 -3.75 20.81
C ILE A 82 -24.57 -4.56 19.92
N LYS A 83 -25.88 -4.30 20.06
CA LYS A 83 -26.88 -4.65 19.03
C LYS A 83 -26.76 -3.68 17.86
N LEU A 84 -25.79 -3.88 16.96
CA LEU A 84 -25.79 -3.16 15.69
C LEU A 84 -26.80 -3.80 14.73
N PRO A 85 -27.61 -3.00 13.99
CA PRO A 85 -28.42 -3.53 12.92
C PRO A 85 -27.48 -4.11 11.85
N LEU A 86 -27.73 -5.37 11.48
CA LEU A 86 -27.09 -6.03 10.34
C LEU A 86 -27.35 -5.18 9.09
N VAL A 87 -26.34 -4.43 8.66
CA VAL A 87 -26.30 -3.87 7.31
C VAL A 87 -25.33 -4.76 6.55
N ASP A 88 -25.85 -5.50 5.58
CA ASP A 88 -25.09 -6.34 4.66
C ASP A 88 -24.05 -5.49 3.92
N VAL A 89 -22.81 -5.51 4.42
CA VAL A 89 -21.66 -5.00 3.69
C VAL A 89 -20.92 -6.22 3.17
N GLN A 90 -21.31 -6.69 1.97
CA GLN A 90 -20.50 -7.61 1.18
C GLN A 90 -19.17 -6.92 0.86
N THR A 91 -18.09 -7.40 1.47
CA THR A 91 -16.74 -6.89 1.32
C THR A 91 -16.04 -7.52 0.12
N ASN A 92 -15.61 -6.69 -0.83
CA ASN A 92 -14.57 -7.03 -1.80
C ASN A 92 -13.29 -6.27 -1.41
N TYR A 93 -12.35 -6.93 -0.74
CA TYR A 93 -11.02 -6.37 -0.46
C TYR A 93 -9.94 -7.22 -1.13
N ALA A 94 -9.30 -6.64 -2.14
CA ALA A 94 -8.00 -7.08 -2.62
C ALA A 94 -7.16 -5.86 -3.04
N SER A 95 -5.99 -5.75 -2.40
CA SER A 95 -4.73 -5.21 -2.91
C SER A 95 -4.56 -3.68 -3.05
N THR A 96 -3.64 -3.11 -2.25
CA THR A 96 -2.31 -2.53 -2.61
C THR A 96 -1.97 -1.25 -1.82
N ILE A 97 -0.82 -1.27 -1.14
CA ILE A 97 -0.12 -0.08 -0.64
C ILE A 97 1.31 -0.09 -1.21
N TYR A 98 1.61 0.93 -2.02
CA TYR A 98 2.92 1.57 -2.15
C TYR A 98 2.63 3.06 -2.27
N GLY A 99 3.21 3.91 -1.42
CA GLY A 99 3.04 5.35 -1.57
C GLY A 99 3.47 6.25 -0.40
N ASN A 100 4.75 6.62 -0.43
CA ASN A 100 5.31 7.95 -0.11
C ASN A 100 5.49 8.38 1.37
N GLU A 101 6.76 8.38 1.79
CA GLU A 101 7.30 8.71 3.12
C GLU A 101 7.34 10.21 3.46
N ASN A 102 6.96 11.10 2.54
CA ASN A 102 7.18 12.55 2.72
C ASN A 102 6.05 13.33 3.43
N ASN A 103 4.92 12.68 3.75
CA ASN A 103 3.77 13.34 4.41
C ASN A 103 3.68 13.09 5.93
N THR A 104 4.41 12.10 6.45
CA THR A 104 4.35 11.71 7.87
C THR A 104 5.03 12.72 8.79
N HIS A 105 6.16 13.29 8.37
CA HIS A 105 6.91 14.26 9.20
C HIS A 105 6.15 15.57 9.46
N ARG A 106 5.30 16.02 8.53
CA ARG A 106 4.53 17.27 8.69
C ARG A 106 3.32 17.13 9.62
N LEU A 107 2.74 15.92 9.70
CA LEU A 107 1.63 15.62 10.60
C LEU A 107 2.11 15.35 12.03
N GLN A 108 3.27 14.70 12.20
CA GLN A 108 3.88 14.46 13.52
C GLN A 108 4.30 15.76 14.23
N ALA A 109 4.80 16.75 13.49
CA ALA A 109 5.20 18.04 14.08
C ALA A 109 3.99 18.88 14.57
N LYS A 110 2.82 18.76 13.93
CA LYS A 110 1.60 19.43 14.39
C LYS A 110 1.00 18.79 15.64
N LEU A 111 1.03 17.45 15.74
CA LEU A 111 0.53 16.76 16.93
C LEU A 111 1.39 17.01 18.17
N ALA A 112 2.72 17.13 18.02
CA ALA A 112 3.63 17.33 19.15
C ALA A 112 3.50 18.71 19.82
N HIS A 113 2.99 19.72 19.12
CA HIS A 113 2.85 21.08 19.65
C HIS A 113 1.51 21.31 20.38
N GLU A 114 0.55 20.39 20.25
CA GLU A 114 -0.77 20.49 20.91
C GLU A 114 -0.84 19.73 22.24
N VAL A 115 0.20 18.97 22.62
CA VAL A 115 0.20 18.09 23.82
C VAL A 115 0.68 18.80 25.10
N GLN A 116 1.13 20.07 25.05
CA GLN A 116 1.64 20.77 26.24
C GLN A 116 0.64 21.63 27.02
N ASN A 117 -0.65 21.64 26.66
CA ASN A 117 -1.67 22.38 27.40
C ASN A 117 -2.84 21.46 27.79
N GLU A 118 -2.63 20.63 28.81
CA GLU A 118 -3.70 19.92 29.50
C GLU A 118 -4.24 20.78 30.65
N GLU A 119 -5.27 21.60 30.39
CA GLU A 119 -6.24 21.95 31.43
C GLU A 119 -7.64 21.99 30.81
N THR A 120 -8.48 21.06 31.29
CA THR A 120 -9.95 21.10 31.35
C THR A 120 -10.73 21.58 30.11
N ILE A 121 -11.56 20.72 29.50
CA ILE A 121 -12.93 21.07 29.06
C ILE A 121 -13.69 19.81 28.61
N THR A 122 -14.83 19.61 29.25
CA THR A 122 -15.93 18.70 28.92
C THR A 122 -16.58 19.06 27.58
N ARG A 123 -16.13 18.49 26.46
CA ARG A 123 -16.87 18.50 25.18
C ARG A 123 -16.68 17.18 24.41
N PRO A 124 -17.72 16.68 23.71
CA PRO A 124 -17.61 15.45 22.93
C PRO A 124 -16.44 15.59 21.97
N SER A 125 -15.56 14.59 22.03
CA SER A 125 -14.16 14.75 21.66
C SER A 125 -13.98 15.26 20.23
N THR A 126 -13.27 16.38 20.12
CA THR A 126 -12.67 16.85 18.87
C THR A 126 -11.94 15.71 18.15
N ILE A 127 -11.38 14.78 18.90
CA ILE A 127 -10.76 13.53 18.43
C ILE A 127 -11.74 12.71 17.56
N LEU A 128 -12.99 12.50 17.97
CA LEU A 128 -13.96 11.74 17.18
C LEU A 128 -14.31 12.46 15.87
N THR A 129 -14.43 13.79 15.92
CA THR A 129 -14.65 14.62 14.73
C THR A 129 -13.45 14.59 13.78
N PHE A 130 -12.22 14.59 14.31
CA PHE A 130 -11.00 14.42 13.52
C PHE A 130 -10.88 13.02 12.93
N ILE A 131 -11.23 11.96 13.66
CA ILE A 131 -11.24 10.57 13.16
C ILE A 131 -12.29 10.42 12.04
N LEU A 132 -13.50 10.97 12.21
CA LEU A 132 -14.55 10.94 11.20
C LEU A 132 -14.21 11.78 9.96
N ALA A 133 -13.56 12.93 10.14
CA ALA A 133 -13.07 13.76 9.03
C ALA A 133 -11.91 13.08 8.27
N ALA A 134 -10.97 12.43 8.98
CA ALA A 134 -9.91 11.63 8.38
C ALA A 134 -10.48 10.42 7.60
N ALA A 135 -11.42 9.68 8.18
CA ALA A 135 -12.11 8.57 7.50
C ALA A 135 -12.90 9.05 6.26
N SER A 136 -13.48 10.24 6.29
CA SER A 136 -14.18 10.84 5.15
C SER A 136 -13.21 11.37 4.07
N ALA A 137 -12.03 11.86 4.46
CA ALA A 137 -10.98 12.29 3.52
C ALA A 137 -10.31 11.08 2.82
N MET A 138 -10.20 9.94 3.49
CA MET A 138 -9.64 8.70 2.91
C MET A 138 -10.58 8.01 1.91
N LYS A 139 -11.87 8.37 1.86
CA LYS A 139 -12.82 7.90 0.82
C LYS A 139 -12.57 8.48 -0.57
N LYS A 140 -11.73 9.50 -0.73
CA LYS A 140 -11.50 10.17 -2.03
C LYS A 140 -10.39 9.57 -2.90
N ASN A 141 -10.01 8.32 -2.62
CA ASN A 141 -9.16 7.50 -3.48
C ASN A 141 -9.87 6.19 -3.85
N GLU A 142 -11.18 6.25 -4.10
CA GLU A 142 -11.79 5.31 -5.05
C GLU A 142 -10.98 5.42 -6.35
N ARG A 143 -10.09 4.45 -6.54
CA ARG A 143 -9.37 4.24 -7.78
C ARG A 143 -10.45 4.02 -8.83
N LYS A 144 -10.81 5.08 -9.54
CA LYS A 144 -11.65 5.01 -10.75
C LYS A 144 -11.13 3.81 -11.52
N GLY A 145 -11.99 2.80 -11.66
CA GLY A 145 -11.61 1.46 -12.05
C GLY A 145 -10.70 1.45 -13.27
N ARG A 146 -9.89 0.41 -13.40
CA ARG A 146 -9.09 0.15 -14.60
C ARG A 146 -10.05 0.10 -15.79
N GLN A 147 -10.24 1.23 -16.46
CA GLN A 147 -11.11 1.32 -17.62
C GLN A 147 -10.29 0.98 -18.86
N HIS A 148 -10.86 0.16 -19.73
CA HIS A 148 -10.30 -0.07 -21.07
C HIS A 148 -10.18 1.28 -21.79
N LYS A 149 -9.00 1.56 -22.33
CA LYS A 149 -8.78 2.73 -23.19
C LYS A 149 -9.29 2.44 -24.60
N LYS A 150 -9.47 3.48 -25.40
CA LYS A 150 -9.95 3.36 -26.80
C LYS A 150 -9.09 2.43 -27.66
N CYS A 151 -7.79 2.35 -27.37
CA CYS A 151 -6.84 1.44 -28.02
C CYS A 151 -6.92 -0.01 -27.55
N GLY A 152 -7.88 -0.37 -26.70
CA GLY A 152 -8.16 -1.76 -26.35
C GLY A 152 -7.29 -2.33 -25.22
N HIS A 153 -6.48 -1.53 -24.52
CA HIS A 153 -5.72 -1.99 -23.34
C HIS A 153 -5.96 -1.14 -22.09
N TYR A 154 -5.49 -1.64 -20.95
CA TYR A 154 -5.55 -0.96 -19.67
C TYR A 154 -4.34 -0.06 -19.46
N CYS A 155 -4.55 1.19 -19.07
CA CYS A 155 -3.47 2.11 -18.72
C CYS A 155 -3.57 2.50 -17.24
N PHE A 156 -2.45 2.42 -16.52
CA PHE A 156 -2.41 2.63 -15.06
C PHE A 156 -2.13 4.07 -14.65
N LEU A 157 -1.63 4.91 -15.55
CA LEU A 157 -1.15 6.25 -15.21
C LEU A 157 -2.15 7.36 -15.53
N THR A 158 -3.22 7.08 -16.29
CA THR A 158 -4.16 8.10 -16.75
C THR A 158 -5.60 7.76 -16.36
N THR A 159 -6.31 8.77 -15.86
CA THR A 159 -7.78 8.74 -15.75
C THR A 159 -8.46 9.16 -17.06
N THR A 160 -7.69 9.66 -18.04
CA THR A 160 -8.19 10.10 -19.34
C THR A 160 -8.54 8.90 -20.24
N PRO A 161 -9.38 9.09 -21.29
CA PRO A 161 -9.73 8.02 -22.22
C PRO A 161 -8.58 7.51 -23.11
N GLN A 162 -7.48 8.26 -23.20
CA GLN A 162 -6.29 7.90 -23.98
C GLN A 162 -5.23 7.24 -23.09
N CYS A 163 -4.53 6.23 -23.62
CA CYS A 163 -3.38 5.63 -22.94
C CYS A 163 -2.11 6.48 -23.15
N CYS A 164 -1.02 6.14 -22.43
CA CYS A 164 0.27 6.84 -22.54
C CYS A 164 0.74 6.98 -23.99
N GLU A 165 0.62 5.91 -24.77
CA GLU A 165 1.07 5.88 -26.15
C GLU A 165 0.17 6.71 -27.07
N CYS A 166 -1.17 6.53 -27.01
CA CYS A 166 -2.09 7.33 -27.82
C CYS A 166 -2.06 8.82 -27.49
N SER A 167 -1.70 9.18 -26.24
CA SER A 167 -1.51 10.57 -25.86
C SER A 167 -0.16 11.15 -26.31
N ASP A 168 0.81 10.30 -26.63
CA ASP A 168 2.13 10.76 -27.04
C ASP A 168 2.15 11.16 -28.52
N GLN A 169 2.11 12.47 -28.76
CA GLN A 169 2.12 13.07 -30.09
C GLN A 169 3.53 13.37 -30.62
N ARG A 170 4.59 12.91 -29.95
CA ARG A 170 5.97 13.12 -30.44
C ARG A 170 6.16 12.42 -31.81
N PRO A 171 6.86 13.06 -32.76
CA PRO A 171 7.17 12.43 -34.04
C PRO A 171 8.09 11.22 -33.82
N HIS A 172 7.92 10.18 -34.64
CA HIS A 172 8.82 9.02 -34.60
C HIS A 172 10.22 9.43 -35.06
N ALA A 173 11.18 9.42 -34.15
CA ALA A 173 12.59 9.59 -34.50
C ALA A 173 13.05 8.40 -35.36
N GLU A 174 13.81 8.67 -36.42
CA GLU A 174 14.28 7.67 -37.40
C GLU A 174 15.13 6.56 -36.74
N ASN A 175 15.91 6.92 -35.72
CA ASN A 175 16.74 6.00 -34.94
C ASN A 175 16.06 5.48 -33.66
N ASN A 176 14.78 5.81 -33.46
CA ASN A 176 14.00 5.53 -32.24
C ASN A 176 14.67 6.02 -30.94
N ARG A 177 15.47 7.08 -31.00
CA ARG A 177 16.13 7.72 -29.86
C ARG A 177 15.57 9.13 -29.68
N TYR A 178 15.22 9.45 -28.45
CA TYR A 178 14.68 10.74 -28.06
C TYR A 178 15.66 11.45 -27.12
N ASP A 179 15.63 12.77 -27.19
CA ASP A 179 16.39 13.62 -26.28
C ASP A 179 15.95 13.36 -24.84
N LYS A 180 16.93 13.06 -23.99
CA LYS A 180 16.75 12.87 -22.56
C LYS A 180 17.78 13.71 -21.83
N TYR A 181 17.32 14.51 -20.88
CA TYR A 181 18.21 15.23 -19.99
C TYR A 181 18.78 14.28 -18.93
N VAL A 182 20.09 14.40 -18.69
CA VAL A 182 20.82 13.64 -17.69
C VAL A 182 21.54 14.63 -16.79
N ASP A 183 21.28 14.56 -15.49
CA ASP A 183 21.91 15.43 -14.50
C ASP A 183 23.44 15.35 -14.60
N GLY A 184 24.08 16.51 -14.70
CA GLY A 184 25.54 16.62 -14.87
C GLY A 184 26.07 16.32 -16.27
N HIS A 185 25.25 15.84 -17.22
CA HIS A 185 25.68 15.46 -18.57
C HIS A 185 24.92 16.13 -19.71
N GLY A 186 23.84 16.88 -19.40
CA GLY A 186 23.04 17.62 -20.37
C GLY A 186 22.07 16.75 -21.16
N ILE A 187 21.66 17.24 -22.33
CA ILE A 187 20.76 16.53 -23.24
C ILE A 187 21.54 15.44 -24.00
N ARG A 188 21.00 14.22 -24.04
CA ARG A 188 21.59 13.07 -24.73
C ARG A 188 20.53 12.28 -25.52
N GLN A 189 20.91 11.75 -26.68
CA GLN A 189 20.03 10.98 -27.58
C GLN A 189 20.11 9.47 -27.32
N PHE A 190 19.60 9.04 -26.17
CA PHE A 190 19.45 7.61 -25.87
C PHE A 190 18.10 7.25 -25.23
N GLY A 191 17.22 8.23 -25.03
CA GLY A 191 15.90 7.99 -24.44
C GLY A 191 15.05 7.12 -25.38
N LYS A 192 14.30 6.17 -24.83
CA LYS A 192 13.28 5.45 -25.59
C LYS A 192 11.98 6.22 -25.51
N ARG A 193 11.18 6.19 -26.59
CA ARG A 193 9.86 6.85 -26.60
C ARG A 193 9.01 6.42 -25.40
N ASN A 194 8.93 5.12 -25.18
CA ASN A 194 8.10 4.49 -24.16
C ASN A 194 8.72 4.47 -22.75
N GLU A 195 9.86 5.11 -22.51
CA GLU A 195 10.59 5.01 -21.23
C GLU A 195 9.73 5.39 -20.01
N TYR A 196 8.86 6.39 -20.18
CA TYR A 196 7.94 6.91 -19.15
C TYR A 196 6.51 6.37 -19.28
N TYR A 197 6.26 5.42 -20.18
CA TYR A 197 4.95 4.79 -20.29
C TYR A 197 4.71 3.87 -19.10
N CYS A 198 3.43 3.63 -18.79
CA CYS A 198 3.07 2.62 -17.80
C CYS A 198 3.46 1.21 -18.27
N PRO A 199 3.61 0.22 -17.37
CA PRO A 199 4.02 -1.13 -17.75
C PRO A 199 3.19 -1.77 -18.86
N SER A 200 1.85 -1.61 -18.84
CA SER A 200 0.98 -2.14 -19.90
C SER A 200 1.16 -1.44 -21.24
N CYS A 201 1.43 -0.13 -21.25
CA CYS A 201 1.61 0.63 -22.50
C CYS A 201 3.01 0.45 -23.09
N LYS A 202 3.98 -0.12 -22.36
CA LYS A 202 5.33 -0.40 -22.88
C LYS A 202 5.37 -1.63 -23.80
N GLN A 203 4.36 -2.50 -23.68
CA GLN A 203 4.26 -3.80 -24.36
C GLN A 203 3.33 -3.78 -25.58
N TYR A 204 2.61 -2.68 -25.78
CA TYR A 204 1.77 -2.43 -26.94
C TYR A 204 2.59 -1.66 -27.98
#